data_AF-A0A653DDK3-F1
#
_entry.id   AF-A0A653DDK3-F1
#
_cell.length_a   1.000
_cell.length_b   1.000
_cell.length_c   1.000
_cell.angle_alpha   90.00
_cell.angle_beta   90.00
_cell.angle_gamma   90.00
#
_symmetry.space_group_name_H-M   'P 1'
#
loop_
_entity.id
_entity.type
_entity.pdbx_description
1 polymer ?
#
loop_
_entity_poly.entity_id
_entity_poly.type
_entity_poly.pdbx_seq_one_letter_code
_entity_poly.pdbx_strand_id
1 'polypeptide(L)'
;MADLEAVLADVSYLMAMEKSKCTPAARASKKIVLPDPSVRSVMHKYLEKKNEVNFDKIFHQTLGYLLFKDFCENVSEEPVPQLRFYEEV
;
A
#
# COMPACT_ATOMS: atom_id res chain seq x y z
N MET A 1 21.51 38.65 -2.43
CA MET A 1 21.11 37.58 -1.49
C MET A 1 20.53 36.35 -2.18
N ALA A 2 19.97 36.47 -3.40
CA ALA A 2 19.44 35.34 -4.18
C ALA A 2 20.49 34.33 -4.68
N ASP A 3 21.72 34.76 -4.92
CA ASP A 3 22.75 33.92 -5.56
C ASP A 3 23.22 32.78 -4.63
N LEU A 4 23.33 33.05 -3.32
CA LEU A 4 23.73 32.02 -2.35
C LEU A 4 22.63 30.98 -2.13
N GLU A 5 21.36 31.40 -2.10
CA GLU A 5 20.24 30.47 -1.91
C GLU A 5 20.05 29.54 -3.11
N ALA A 6 20.25 30.04 -4.34
CA ALA A 6 20.20 29.24 -5.56
C ALA A 6 21.31 28.18 -5.58
N VAL A 7 22.54 28.57 -5.24
CA VAL A 7 23.68 27.64 -5.17
C VAL A 7 23.44 26.57 -4.09
N LEU A 8 22.91 26.95 -2.92
CA LEU A 8 22.60 26.01 -1.85
C LEU A 8 21.48 25.04 -2.26
N ALA A 9 20.47 25.50 -2.99
CA ALA A 9 19.40 24.66 -3.51
C ALA A 9 19.96 23.58 -4.46
N ASP A 10 20.80 23.97 -5.41
CA ASP A 10 21.39 23.06 -6.40
C ASP A 10 22.32 22.03 -5.73
N VAL A 11 23.17 22.46 -4.80
CA VAL A 11 24.04 21.56 -4.03
C VAL A 11 23.22 20.57 -3.20
N SER A 12 22.15 21.04 -2.54
CA SER A 12 21.28 20.18 -1.73
C SER A 12 20.55 19.13 -2.59
N TYR A 13 20.14 19.49 -3.80
CA TYR A 13 19.47 18.60 -4.74
C TYR A 13 20.43 17.51 -5.26
N LEU A 14 21.65 17.89 -5.66
CA LEU A 14 22.67 16.95 -6.11
C LEU A 14 23.06 15.98 -4.99
N MET A 15 23.26 16.47 -3.77
CA MET A 15 23.50 15.62 -2.60
C MET A 15 22.32 14.67 -2.30
N ALA A 16 21.08 15.12 -2.50
CA ALA A 16 19.90 14.27 -2.34
C ALA A 16 19.81 13.17 -3.42
N MET A 17 20.16 13.50 -4.67
CA MET A 17 20.25 12.53 -5.77
C MET A 17 21.37 11.50 -5.57
N GLU A 18 22.49 11.89 -4.97
CA GLU A 18 23.57 10.94 -4.64
C GLU A 18 23.18 10.02 -3.48
N LYS A 19 22.52 10.54 -2.43
CA LYS A 19 22.06 9.74 -1.29
C LYS A 19 20.91 8.78 -1.64
N SER A 20 20.06 9.12 -2.61
CA SER A 20 18.90 8.31 -3.00
C SER A 20 19.27 7.06 -3.82
N LYS A 21 20.48 6.98 -4.40
CA LYS A 21 20.93 5.82 -5.18
C LYS A 21 21.31 4.60 -4.33
N CYS A 22 21.60 4.77 -3.03
CA CYS A 22 22.05 3.68 -2.15
C CYS A 22 21.12 3.40 -0.96
N THR A 23 19.99 4.11 -0.82
CA THR A 23 18.99 3.80 0.20
C THR A 23 17.59 3.97 -0.40
N PRO A 24 16.67 3.00 -0.26
CA PRO A 24 15.30 3.19 -0.68
C PRO A 24 14.74 4.33 0.17
N ALA A 25 14.65 5.51 -0.45
CA ALA A 25 13.95 6.69 -0.01
C ALA A 25 13.99 6.94 1.51
N ALA A 26 14.94 7.77 1.94
CA ALA A 26 14.89 8.50 3.21
C ALA A 26 13.70 9.50 3.26
N ARG A 27 12.49 9.08 2.87
CA ARG A 27 11.27 9.68 3.40
C ARG A 27 11.40 9.49 4.90
N ALA A 28 11.23 10.55 5.69
CA ALA A 28 11.06 10.42 7.13
C ALA A 28 10.05 9.29 7.38
N SER A 29 10.56 8.16 7.90
CA SER A 29 9.88 6.87 7.99
C SER A 29 8.82 6.92 9.08
N LYS A 30 7.86 7.83 8.97
CA LYS A 30 6.65 7.78 9.77
C LYS A 30 5.90 6.56 9.25
N LYS A 31 6.17 5.40 9.88
CA LYS A 31 5.44 4.15 9.70
C LYS A 31 3.96 4.51 9.58
N ILE A 32 3.32 4.12 8.48
CA ILE A 32 1.89 4.36 8.31
C ILE A 32 1.19 3.62 9.45
N VAL A 33 0.50 4.38 10.30
CA VAL A 33 -0.27 3.83 11.41
C VAL A 33 -1.65 3.49 10.86
N LEU A 34 -2.04 2.23 10.95
CA LEU A 34 -3.38 1.80 10.59
C LEU A 34 -4.37 2.31 11.65
N PRO A 35 -5.58 2.73 11.24
CA PRO A 35 -6.63 3.11 12.17
C PRO A 35 -7.06 1.91 13.02
N ASP A 36 -7.69 2.20 14.15
CA ASP A 36 -8.25 1.19 15.04
C ASP A 36 -9.32 0.33 14.32
N PRO A 37 -9.40 -0.99 14.59
CA PRO A 37 -10.37 -1.89 13.93
C PRO A 37 -11.84 -1.45 14.05
N SER A 38 -12.21 -0.65 15.06
CA SER A 38 -13.56 -0.07 15.19
C SER A 38 -14.02 0.70 13.94
N VAL A 39 -13.06 1.24 13.15
CA VAL A 39 -13.31 1.93 11.88
C VAL A 39 -14.04 1.05 10.86
N ARG A 40 -13.95 -0.29 10.98
CA ARG A 40 -14.62 -1.26 10.10
C ARG A 40 -16.11 -0.97 9.98
N SER A 41 -16.79 -0.67 11.08
CA SER A 41 -18.24 -0.44 11.10
C SER A 41 -18.68 0.73 10.23
N VAL A 42 -17.87 1.79 10.18
CA VAL A 42 -18.10 2.99 9.38
C VAL A 42 -17.69 2.75 7.94
N MET A 43 -16.50 2.17 7.72
CA MET A 43 -15.96 1.92 6.40
C MET A 43 -16.79 0.91 5.61
N HIS A 44 -17.31 -0.13 6.26
CA HIS A 44 -18.17 -1.11 5.61
C HIS A 44 -19.43 -0.45 5.03
N LYS A 45 -20.14 0.36 5.83
CA LYS A 45 -21.34 1.09 5.38
C LYS A 45 -21.02 2.09 4.27
N TYR A 46 -19.85 2.73 4.33
CA TYR A 46 -19.42 3.68 3.30
C TYR A 46 -19.15 2.98 1.96
N LEU A 47 -18.41 1.86 2.00
CA LEU A 47 -18.10 1.07 0.80
C LEU A 47 -19.34 0.39 0.23
N GLU A 48 -20.27 -0.07 1.08
CA GLU A 48 -21.57 -0.61 0.64
C GLU A 48 -22.37 0.44 -0.13
N LYS A 49 -22.48 1.67 0.39
CA LYS A 49 -23.18 2.76 -0.31
C LYS A 49 -22.55 3.10 -1.66
N LYS A 50 -21.23 2.90 -1.79
CA LYS A 50 -20.49 3.07 -3.05
C LYS A 50 -20.54 1.84 -3.96
N ASN A 51 -21.18 0.75 -3.53
CA ASN A 51 -21.16 -0.55 -4.20
C ASN A 51 -19.73 -1.05 -4.48
N GLU A 52 -18.81 -0.82 -3.54
CA GLU A 52 -17.41 -1.26 -3.64
C GLU A 52 -17.14 -2.58 -2.91
N VAL A 53 -18.12 -3.09 -2.14
CA VAL A 53 -18.05 -4.39 -1.44
C VAL A 53 -18.48 -5.52 -2.37
N ASN A 54 -17.80 -5.64 -3.51
CA ASN A 54 -18.01 -6.72 -4.48
C ASN A 54 -16.72 -7.51 -4.64
N PHE A 55 -16.83 -8.82 -4.85
CA PHE A 55 -15.67 -9.69 -5.06
C PHE A 55 -14.77 -9.15 -6.16
N ASP A 56 -15.33 -8.86 -7.33
CA ASP A 56 -14.59 -8.34 -8.49
C ASP A 56 -13.78 -7.07 -8.15
N LYS A 57 -14.40 -6.12 -7.45
CA LYS A 57 -13.74 -4.86 -7.09
C LYS A 57 -12.65 -5.02 -6.04
N ILE A 58 -12.86 -5.90 -5.06
CA ILE A 58 -11.89 -6.14 -3.98
C ILE A 58 -10.73 -7.00 -4.50
N PHE A 59 -11.03 -8.02 -5.29
CA PHE A 59 -10.05 -8.97 -5.83
C PHE A 59 -9.11 -8.32 -6.84
N HIS A 60 -9.57 -7.36 -7.64
CA HIS A 60 -8.70 -6.61 -8.56
C HIS A 60 -7.86 -5.52 -7.88
N GLN A 61 -8.08 -5.23 -6.60
CA GLN A 61 -7.22 -4.31 -5.84
C GLN A 61 -6.02 -5.07 -5.26
N THR A 62 -4.82 -4.50 -5.36
CA THR A 62 -3.59 -5.14 -4.85
C THR A 62 -3.69 -5.53 -3.37
N LEU A 63 -4.16 -4.62 -2.51
CA LEU A 63 -4.32 -4.92 -1.08
C LEU A 63 -5.49 -5.87 -0.80
N GLY A 64 -6.57 -5.77 -1.56
CA GLY A 64 -7.73 -6.65 -1.42
C GLY A 64 -7.40 -8.10 -1.78
N TYR A 65 -6.67 -8.30 -2.87
CA TYR A 65 -6.14 -9.60 -3.27
C TYR A 65 -5.21 -10.21 -2.22
N LEU A 66 -4.22 -9.46 -1.73
CA LEU A 66 -3.26 -9.96 -0.76
C LEU A 66 -3.93 -10.40 0.55
N LEU A 67 -4.90 -9.61 1.05
CA LEU A 67 -5.66 -9.97 2.25
C LEU A 67 -6.58 -11.17 2.00
N PHE A 68 -7.16 -11.30 0.80
CA PHE A 68 -7.96 -12.45 0.43
C PHE A 68 -7.12 -13.73 0.34
N LYS A 69 -5.94 -13.66 -0.27
CA LYS A 69 -4.97 -14.75 -0.32
C LYS A 69 -4.55 -15.18 1.10
N ASP A 70 -4.18 -14.22 1.94
CA ASP A 70 -3.82 -14.47 3.34
C ASP A 70 -4.95 -15.19 4.10
N PHE A 71 -6.19 -14.77 3.89
CA PHE A 71 -7.37 -15.45 4.43
C PHE A 71 -7.49 -16.90 3.93
N CYS A 72 -7.35 -17.14 2.63
CA CYS A 72 -7.42 -18.48 2.04
C CYS A 72 -6.30 -19.42 2.52
N GLU A 73 -5.11 -18.90 2.80
CA GLU A 73 -3.95 -19.71 3.21
C GLU A 73 -3.88 -19.95 4.71
N ASN A 74 -4.22 -18.95 5.52
CA ASN A 74 -3.96 -18.95 6.96
C ASN A 74 -5.22 -19.11 7.83
N VAL A 75 -6.40 -18.80 7.30
CA VAL A 75 -7.66 -18.78 8.07
C VAL A 75 -8.68 -19.80 7.57
N SER A 76 -8.71 -20.08 6.26
CA SER A 76 -9.63 -21.06 5.68
C SER A 76 -9.34 -22.47 6.19
N GLU A 77 -10.36 -23.14 6.73
CA GLU A 77 -10.29 -24.56 7.10
C GLU A 77 -10.30 -25.47 5.86
N GLU A 78 -10.91 -25.00 4.76
CA GLU A 78 -10.96 -25.73 3.50
C GLU A 78 -9.83 -25.29 2.56
N PRO A 79 -9.14 -26.23 1.88
CA PRO A 79 -8.13 -25.89 0.90
C PRO A 79 -8.79 -25.21 -0.32
N VAL A 80 -8.22 -24.08 -0.74
CA VAL A 80 -8.66 -23.32 -1.93
C VAL A 80 -7.64 -23.47 -3.08
N PRO A 81 -7.58 -24.63 -3.77
CA PRO A 81 -6.60 -24.88 -4.82
C PRO A 81 -6.77 -23.98 -6.05
N GLN A 82 -7.96 -23.41 -6.25
CA GLN A 82 -8.26 -22.48 -7.35
C GLN A 82 -7.39 -21.23 -7.29
N LEU A 83 -7.01 -20.79 -6.08
CA LEU A 83 -6.15 -19.63 -5.90
C LEU A 83 -4.73 -19.91 -6.42
N ARG A 84 -4.20 -21.12 -6.18
CA ARG A 84 -2.89 -21.53 -6.69
C ARG A 84 -2.90 -21.61 -8.21
N PHE A 85 -3.97 -22.17 -8.78
CA PHE A 85 -4.11 -22.20 -10.23
C PHE A 85 -4.18 -20.80 -10.85
N TYR A 86 -4.88 -19.87 -10.21
CA TYR A 86 -4.97 -18.48 -10.67
C TYR A 86 -3.60 -17.77 -10.66
N GLU A 87 -2.72 -18.08 -9.71
CA GLU A 87 -1.38 -17.47 -9.64
C GLU A 87 -0.38 -18.04 -10.65
N GLU A 88 -0.62 -19.25 -11.16
CA GLU A 88 0.27 -19.92 -12.12
C GLU A 88 0.01 -19.55 -13.60
N VAL A 89 -1.06 -18.81 -13.88
CA VAL A 89 -1.44 -18.33 -15.23
C VAL A 89 -0.76 -17.01 -15.57
#